data_AF-A0A9X9F1I7-F1
#
_entry.id   AF-A0A9X9F1I7-F1
#
_cell.length_a   1.000
_cell.length_b   1.000
_cell.length_c   1.000
_cell.angle_alpha   90.00
_cell.angle_beta   90.00
_cell.angle_gamma   90.00
#
_symmetry.space_group_name_H-M   'P 1'
#
loop_
_entity.id
_entity.type
_entity.pdbx_description
1 polymer ?
#
loop_
_entity_poly.entity_id
_entity_poly.type
_entity_poly.pdbx_seq_one_letter_code
_entity_poly.pdbx_strand_id
1 'polypeptide(L)'
;RSMAEVISFFLLEGTPTWAIIMPFMWIGLYLIMSGINSIARMFEIIFPITVFIFLVISFMSIGIFEIDNLRPVLGFGIKPVLDGIKTTSLAYTGPEIMLILLVFMEQRNKAVKAILVGISIPLIFYVITVVMV
;
A
#
# COMPACT_ATOMS: atom_id res chain seq x y z
N ARG A 1 4.53 6.89 9.29
CA ARG A 1 4.22 6.89 10.74
C ARG A 1 4.12 5.47 11.28
N SER A 2 3.22 4.64 10.78
CA SER A 2 3.11 3.21 11.16
C SER A 2 4.45 2.47 11.14
N MET A 3 5.26 2.66 10.09
CA MET A 3 6.62 2.09 10.01
C MET A 3 7.51 2.47 11.20
N ALA A 4 7.52 3.74 11.61
CA ALA A 4 8.37 4.20 12.72
C ALA A 4 7.88 3.66 14.07
N GLU A 5 6.57 3.49 14.25
CA GLU A 5 5.97 2.87 15.43
C GLU A 5 6.36 1.38 15.52
N VAL A 6 6.28 0.63 14.42
CA VAL A 6 6.69 -0.79 14.36
C VAL A 6 8.19 -0.95 14.67
N ILE A 7 9.05 -0.13 14.06
CA ILE A 7 10.50 -0.17 14.33
C ILE A 7 10.81 0.20 15.78
N SER A 8 10.18 1.26 16.29
CA SER A 8 10.35 1.67 17.68
C SER A 8 9.89 0.60 18.67
N PHE A 9 8.87 -0.19 18.33
CA PHE A 9 8.33 -1.21 19.22
C PHE A 9 9.12 -2.52 19.18
N PHE A 10 9.55 -2.96 17.99
CA PHE A 10 10.16 -4.29 17.81
C PHE A 10 11.69 -4.29 17.67
N LEU A 11 12.31 -3.17 17.29
CA LEU A 11 13.74 -3.13 16.94
C LEU A 11 14.53 -2.13 17.79
N LEU A 12 13.98 -0.93 18.00
CA LEU A 12 14.66 0.21 18.63
C LEU A 12 13.82 0.77 19.78
N GLU A 13 13.49 -0.09 20.73
CA GLU A 13 12.74 0.29 21.92
C GLU A 13 13.48 1.39 22.71
N GLY A 14 12.77 2.46 23.05
CA GLY A 14 13.34 3.63 23.75
C GLY A 14 14.05 4.65 22.85
N THR A 15 14.17 4.43 21.54
CA THR A 15 14.72 5.43 20.62
C THR A 15 13.64 6.46 20.23
N PRO A 16 13.92 7.77 20.27
CA PRO A 16 12.93 8.77 19.90
C PRO A 16 12.59 8.67 18.40
N THR A 17 11.30 8.82 18.07
CA THR A 17 10.76 8.59 16.72
C THR A 17 11.40 9.47 15.64
N TRP A 18 11.83 10.70 15.97
CA TRP A 18 12.51 11.58 15.01
C TRP A 18 13.84 10.99 14.52
N ALA A 19 14.57 10.28 15.39
CA ALA A 19 15.87 9.69 15.06
C ALA A 19 15.69 8.48 14.12
N ILE A 20 14.57 7.77 14.24
CA ILE A 20 14.20 6.69 13.32
C ILE A 20 13.78 7.27 11.97
N ILE A 21 13.01 8.36 11.94
CA ILE A 21 12.47 8.93 10.70
C ILE A 21 13.54 9.64 9.85
N MET A 22 14.51 10.32 10.49
CA MET A 22 15.52 11.12 9.77
C MET A 22 16.32 10.34 8.71
N PRO A 23 16.88 9.15 9.00
CA PRO A 23 17.58 8.36 7.99
C PRO A 23 16.71 8.00 6.78
N PHE A 24 15.45 7.61 6.98
CA PHE A 24 14.53 7.30 5.89
C PHE A 24 14.22 8.55 5.05
N MET A 25 14.09 9.71 5.69
CA MET A 25 13.94 10.97 4.98
C MET A 25 15.16 11.32 4.12
N TRP A 26 16.38 11.13 4.63
CA TRP A 26 17.60 11.39 3.88
C TRP A 26 17.76 10.46 2.68
N ILE A 27 17.42 9.17 2.84
CA ILE A 27 17.41 8.22 1.72
C ILE A 27 16.38 8.63 0.66
N GLY A 28 15.18 9.05 1.10
CA GLY A 28 14.15 9.58 0.20
C GLY A 28 14.63 10.81 -0.58
N LEU A 29 15.31 11.74 0.09
CA LEU A 29 15.87 12.93 -0.54
C LEU A 29 16.95 12.57 -1.57
N TYR A 30 17.84 11.64 -1.22
CA TYR A 30 18.87 11.13 -2.13
C TYR A 30 18.27 10.48 -3.40
N LEU A 31 17.20 9.70 -3.24
CA LEU A 31 16.47 9.11 -4.37
C LEU A 31 15.85 10.16 -5.28
N ILE A 32 15.24 11.20 -4.71
CA ILE A 32 14.64 12.29 -5.48
C ILE A 32 15.70 13.05 -6.28
N MET A 33 16.89 13.27 -5.72
CA MET A 33 18.01 13.93 -6.41
C MET A 33 18.49 13.18 -7.66
N SER A 34 18.34 11.85 -7.72
CA SER A 34 18.67 11.04 -8.89
C SER A 34 17.61 11.07 -10.01
N GLY A 35 16.44 11.69 -9.76
CA GLY A 35 15.36 11.81 -10.73
C GLY A 35 14.47 10.58 -10.85
N ILE A 36 13.53 10.65 -11.80
CA ILE A 36 12.38 9.72 -11.87
C ILE A 36 12.75 8.29 -12.25
N ASN A 37 13.81 8.11 -13.04
CA ASN A 37 14.26 6.79 -13.49
C ASN A 37 14.75 5.93 -12.32
N SER A 38 15.44 6.54 -11.35
CA SER A 38 15.90 5.84 -10.14
C SER A 38 14.73 5.44 -9.24
N ILE A 39 13.72 6.30 -9.13
CA ILE A 39 12.49 6.00 -8.40
C ILE A 39 11.75 4.82 -9.06
N ALA A 40 11.61 4.83 -10.38
CA ALA A 40 10.95 3.76 -11.12
C ALA A 40 11.65 2.40 -10.92
N ARG A 41 12.99 2.35 -11.05
CA ARG A 41 13.79 1.14 -10.80
C ARG A 41 13.67 0.64 -9.36
N MET A 42 13.62 1.54 -8.40
CA MET A 42 13.40 1.17 -7.00
C MET A 42 12.04 0.48 -6.82
N PHE A 43 10.97 1.02 -7.43
CA PHE A 43 9.66 0.40 -7.37
C PHE A 43 9.60 -0.95 -8.09
N GLU A 44 10.34 -1.14 -9.19
CA GLU A 44 10.48 -2.44 -9.85
C GLU A 44 11.10 -3.52 -8.94
N ILE A 45 11.98 -3.14 -8.01
CA ILE A 45 12.60 -4.05 -7.05
C ILE A 45 11.69 -4.26 -5.84
N ILE A 46 11.11 -3.19 -5.29
CA ILE A 46 10.28 -3.25 -4.08
C ILE A 46 8.99 -4.03 -4.35
N PHE A 47 8.35 -3.79 -5.50
CA PHE A 47 7.08 -4.41 -5.85
C PHE A 47 7.07 -5.95 -5.74
N PRO A 48 7.96 -6.71 -6.41
CA PRO A 48 7.96 -8.17 -6.31
C PRO A 48 8.25 -8.67 -4.89
N ILE A 49 9.10 -7.97 -4.13
CA ILE A 49 9.39 -8.33 -2.73
C ILE A 49 8.13 -8.14 -1.88
N THR A 50 7.42 -7.02 -2.04
CA THR A 50 6.16 -6.77 -1.32
C THR A 50 5.09 -7.80 -1.69
N VAL A 51 4.93 -8.11 -2.97
CA VAL A 51 3.98 -9.13 -3.43
C VAL A 51 4.34 -10.51 -2.85
N PHE A 52 5.62 -10.86 -2.83
CA PHE A 52 6.08 -12.13 -2.26
C PHE A 52 5.74 -12.24 -0.76
N ILE A 53 6.08 -11.22 0.02
CA ILE A 53 5.78 -11.18 1.45
C ILE A 53 4.27 -11.25 1.69
N PHE A 54 3.48 -10.49 0.91
CA PHE A 54 2.03 -10.51 0.99
C PHE A 54 1.46 -11.91 0.75
N LEU A 55 1.95 -12.62 -0.27
CA LEU A 55 1.52 -13.98 -0.58
C LEU A 55 1.85 -14.94 0.57
N VAL A 56 3.06 -14.88 1.13
CA VAL A 56 3.47 -15.73 2.26
C VAL A 56 2.53 -15.52 3.45
N ILE A 57 2.26 -14.27 3.82
CA ILE A 57 1.36 -13.93 4.93
C ILE A 57 -0.06 -14.43 4.64
N SER A 58 -0.56 -14.23 3.41
CA SER A 58 -1.89 -14.68 3.02
C SER A 58 -2.02 -16.20 3.10
N PHE A 59 -1.01 -16.95 2.66
CA PHE A 59 -0.98 -18.42 2.77
C PHE A 59 -0.96 -18.90 4.22
N MET A 60 -0.25 -18.20 5.10
CA MET A 60 -0.26 -18.52 6.54
C MET A 60 -1.63 -18.27 7.18
N SER A 61 -2.38 -17.27 6.70
CA SER A 61 -3.70 -16.91 7.24
C SER A 61 -4.80 -17.95 6.95
N ILE A 62 -4.63 -18.79 5.93
CA ILE A 62 -5.64 -19.79 5.52
C ILE A 62 -6.02 -20.73 6.68
N GLY A 63 -5.08 -21.06 7.57
CA GLY A 63 -5.35 -21.94 8.71
C GLY A 63 -6.22 -21.34 9.82
N ILE A 64 -6.39 -20.01 9.82
CA ILE A 64 -7.15 -19.25 10.84
C ILE A 64 -8.49 -18.75 10.26
N PHE A 65 -8.68 -18.88 8.95
CA PHE A 65 -9.84 -18.34 8.25
C PHE A 65 -11.11 -19.16 8.53
N GLU A 66 -12.07 -18.54 9.23
CA GLU A 66 -13.40 -19.09 9.46
C GLU A 66 -14.45 -18.33 8.63
N ILE A 67 -15.15 -19.06 7.76
CA ILE A 67 -16.14 -18.48 6.84
C ILE A 67 -17.33 -17.81 7.56
N ASP A 68 -17.60 -18.24 8.79
CA ASP A 68 -18.71 -17.73 9.59
C ASP A 68 -18.49 -16.29 10.07
N ASN A 69 -17.23 -15.83 10.15
CA ASN A 69 -16.90 -14.44 10.48
C ASN A 69 -17.33 -13.44 9.39
N LEU A 70 -17.65 -13.91 8.18
CA LEU A 70 -18.18 -13.06 7.11
C LEU A 70 -19.68 -12.79 7.26
N ARG A 71 -20.38 -13.46 8.20
CA ARG A 71 -21.83 -13.30 8.40
C ARG A 71 -22.13 -12.60 9.73
N PRO A 72 -23.14 -11.70 9.79
CA PRO A 72 -24.00 -11.28 8.69
C PRO A 72 -23.38 -10.14 7.84
N VAL A 73 -23.32 -10.35 6.53
CA VAL A 73 -22.96 -9.29 5.58
C VAL A 73 -24.00 -8.16 5.67
N LEU A 74 -23.55 -6.92 5.84
CA LEU A 74 -24.41 -5.74 6.04
C LEU A 74 -25.31 -5.81 7.29
N GLY A 75 -24.91 -6.53 8.35
CA GLY A 75 -25.71 -6.67 9.58
C GLY A 75 -26.13 -5.33 10.23
N PHE A 76 -25.32 -4.28 10.08
CA PHE A 76 -25.61 -2.92 10.57
C PHE A 76 -26.25 -2.00 9.51
N GLY A 77 -26.69 -2.53 8.38
CA GLY A 77 -27.24 -1.79 7.25
C GLY A 77 -26.19 -1.14 6.35
N ILE A 78 -26.64 -0.33 5.38
CA ILE A 78 -25.80 0.30 4.34
C ILE A 78 -25.08 1.56 4.87
N LYS A 79 -25.65 2.24 5.86
CA LYS A 79 -25.11 3.48 6.43
C LYS A 79 -23.63 3.35 6.88
N PRO A 80 -23.23 2.33 7.67
CA PRO A 80 -21.82 2.16 8.05
C PRO A 80 -20.88 1.84 6.88
N VAL A 81 -21.39 1.25 5.78
CA VAL A 81 -20.60 1.03 4.56
C VAL A 81 -20.26 2.35 3.88
N LEU A 82 -21.23 3.28 3.82
CA LEU A 82 -21.02 4.61 3.28
C LEU A 82 -20.04 5.42 4.14
N ASP A 83 -20.13 5.31 5.46
CA ASP A 83 -19.20 5.96 6.39
C ASP A 83 -17.76 5.42 6.21
N GLY A 84 -17.63 4.14 5.86
CA GLY A 84 -16.35 3.49 5.53
C GLY A 84 -15.70 3.97 4.23
N ILE A 85 -16.42 4.67 3.34
CA ILE A 85 -15.84 5.24 2.12
C ILE A 85 -14.78 6.29 2.47
N LYS A 86 -15.02 7.09 3.51
CA LYS A 86 -14.10 8.17 3.89
C LYS A 86 -12.75 7.62 4.39
N THR A 87 -12.77 6.54 5.15
CA THR A 87 -11.55 5.91 5.68
C THR A 87 -10.80 5.14 4.60
N THR A 88 -11.53 4.42 3.73
CA THR A 88 -10.92 3.67 2.62
C THR A 88 -10.38 4.59 1.52
N SER A 89 -10.99 5.75 1.28
CA SER A 89 -10.48 6.74 0.32
C SER A 89 -9.06 7.20 0.63
N LEU A 90 -8.70 7.33 1.92
CA LEU A 90 -7.34 7.69 2.31
C LEU A 90 -6.34 6.57 1.95
N ALA A 91 -6.74 5.31 2.09
CA ALA A 91 -5.90 4.15 1.75
C ALA A 91 -5.66 4.01 0.24
N TYR A 92 -6.60 4.49 -0.60
CA TYR A 92 -6.47 4.50 -2.06
C TYR A 92 -5.90 5.81 -2.63
N THR A 93 -5.39 6.71 -1.80
CA THR A 93 -4.68 7.91 -2.29
C THR A 93 -3.40 7.48 -3.01
N GLY A 94 -3.11 8.05 -4.18
CA GLY A 94 -1.95 7.67 -4.98
C GLY A 94 -2.15 7.76 -6.49
N PRO A 95 -3.32 7.42 -7.07
CA PRO A 95 -3.54 7.49 -8.51
C PRO A 95 -3.30 8.89 -9.11
N GLU A 96 -3.43 9.95 -8.30
CA GLU A 96 -3.22 11.34 -8.68
C GLU A 96 -1.79 11.59 -9.16
N ILE A 97 -0.80 10.81 -8.69
CA ILE A 97 0.60 10.91 -9.11
C ILE A 97 0.75 10.73 -10.62
N MET A 98 -0.18 10.00 -11.25
CA MET A 98 -0.16 9.77 -12.68
C MET A 98 -0.24 11.08 -13.47
N LEU A 99 -0.90 12.12 -12.94
CA LEU A 99 -0.94 13.44 -13.59
C LEU A 99 0.47 14.01 -13.83
N ILE A 100 1.41 13.72 -12.93
CA ILE A 100 2.81 14.12 -13.03
C ILE A 100 3.58 13.12 -13.90
N LEU A 101 3.38 11.80 -13.68
CA LEU A 101 4.06 10.75 -14.43
C LEU A 101 3.75 10.77 -15.93
N LEU A 102 2.58 11.25 -16.33
CA LEU A 102 2.15 11.37 -17.73
C LEU A 102 3.17 12.10 -18.61
N VAL A 103 3.88 13.10 -18.09
CA VAL A 103 4.88 13.89 -18.83
C VAL A 103 6.15 13.06 -19.09
N PHE A 104 6.42 12.05 -18.26
CA PHE A 104 7.59 11.18 -18.35
C PHE A 104 7.29 9.86 -19.09
N MET A 105 6.05 9.62 -19.52
CA MET A 105 5.66 8.41 -20.25
C MET A 105 5.88 8.54 -21.75
N GLU A 106 6.55 7.56 -22.36
CA GLU A 106 6.68 7.47 -23.82
C GLU A 106 5.33 7.27 -24.53
N GLN A 107 4.43 6.45 -23.94
CA GLN A 107 3.15 6.08 -24.54
C GLN A 107 1.97 6.60 -23.71
N ARG A 108 1.74 7.91 -23.78
CA ARG A 108 0.66 8.59 -23.03
C ARG A 108 -0.74 8.01 -23.28
N ASN A 109 -1.00 7.51 -24.49
CA ASN A 109 -2.28 6.90 -24.86
C ASN A 109 -2.63 5.64 -24.04
N LYS A 110 -1.61 4.97 -23.45
CA LYS A 110 -1.80 3.79 -22.58
C LYS A 110 -1.88 4.13 -21.10
N ALA A 111 -1.78 5.41 -20.73
CA ALA A 111 -1.76 5.83 -19.34
C ALA A 111 -3.00 5.38 -18.55
N VAL A 112 -4.19 5.51 -19.13
CA VAL A 112 -5.44 5.07 -18.49
C VAL A 112 -5.40 3.56 -18.19
N LYS A 113 -4.90 2.75 -19.13
CA LYS A 113 -4.75 1.31 -18.93
C LYS A 113 -3.74 1.01 -17.81
N ALA A 114 -2.64 1.74 -17.75
CA ALA A 114 -1.63 1.59 -16.69
C ALA A 114 -2.20 1.93 -15.30
N ILE A 115 -3.00 3.00 -15.18
CA ILE A 115 -3.69 3.34 -13.93
C ILE A 115 -4.66 2.23 -13.53
N LEU A 116 -5.51 1.78 -14.46
CA LEU A 116 -6.51 0.75 -14.18
C LEU A 116 -5.86 -0.54 -13.66
N VAL A 117 -4.78 -0.99 -14.30
CA VAL A 117 -4.03 -2.16 -13.82
C VAL A 117 -3.39 -1.86 -12.46
N GLY A 118 -2.77 -0.70 -12.31
CA GLY A 118 -2.11 -0.28 -11.07
C GLY A 118 -3.04 -0.17 -9.86
N ILE A 119 -4.30 0.22 -10.05
CA ILE A 119 -5.33 0.26 -8.99
C ILE A 119 -5.93 -1.12 -8.74
N SER A 120 -6.07 -1.95 -9.78
CA SER A 120 -6.68 -3.27 -9.63
C SER A 120 -5.87 -4.22 -8.75
N ILE A 121 -4.53 -4.09 -8.73
CA ILE A 121 -3.64 -4.91 -7.91
C ILE A 121 -3.86 -4.67 -6.40
N PRO A 122 -3.73 -3.44 -5.86
CA PRO A 122 -4.00 -3.17 -4.45
C PRO A 122 -5.46 -3.42 -4.09
N LEU A 123 -6.41 -3.24 -5.03
CA LEU A 123 -7.80 -3.63 -4.82
C LEU A 123 -7.93 -5.12 -4.48
N ILE A 124 -7.29 -5.99 -5.26
CA ILE A 124 -7.29 -7.44 -4.99
C ILE A 124 -6.63 -7.72 -3.64
N PHE A 125 -5.50 -7.09 -3.32
CA PHE A 125 -4.81 -7.31 -2.05
C PHE A 125 -5.66 -6.90 -0.86
N TYR A 126 -6.29 -5.73 -0.90
CA TYR A 126 -7.15 -5.27 0.19
C TYR A 126 -8.36 -6.18 0.39
N VAL A 127 -9.00 -6.64 -0.68
CA VAL A 127 -10.11 -7.59 -0.57
C VAL A 127 -9.64 -8.90 0.06
N ILE A 128 -8.50 -9.43 -0.37
CA ILE A 128 -7.91 -10.64 0.22
C ILE A 128 -7.62 -10.43 1.71
N THR A 129 -7.00 -9.31 2.08
CA THR A 129 -6.70 -9.01 3.49
C THR A 129 -7.97 -8.93 4.33
N VAL A 130 -8.99 -8.22 3.88
CA VAL A 130 -10.25 -8.07 4.65
C VAL A 130 -11.01 -9.40 4.78
N VAL A 131 -10.87 -10.30 3.80
CA VAL A 131 -11.54 -11.60 3.86
C VAL A 131 -10.74 -12.60 4.69
N MET A 132 -9.42 -12.72 4.45
CA MET A 132 -8.60 -13.77 5.07
C MET A 132 -8.07 -13.44 6.46
N VAL A 133 -7.99 -12.16 6.83
CA VAL A 133 -7.42 -11.67 8.10
C VAL A 133 -8.50 -10.97 8.90
#